data_AF-A0A936MWM5-F1
#
_entry.id   AF-A0A936MWM5-F1
#
_cell.length_a   1.000
_cell.length_b   1.000
_cell.length_c   1.000
_cell.angle_alpha   90.00
_cell.angle_beta   90.00
_cell.angle_gamma   90.00
#
_symmetry.space_group_name_H-M   'P 1'
#
loop_
_entity.id
_entity.type
_entity.pdbx_description
1 polymer ?
#
loop_
_entity_poly.entity_id
_entity_poly.type
_entity_poly.pdbx_seq_one_letter_code
_entity_poly.pdbx_strand_id
1 'polypeptide(L)'
;MNELHYQLTTIDGAFVLALSLLLGFEVIRNVPAVLHTPLMSGSNAISGIILFGGITQLLAAGPGETLVVVLSSLTILLGAVNMAGGFFVTHRMLDMFRATSKRNTEH
;
A
#
# COMPACT_ATOMS: atom_id res chain seq x y z
N MET A 1 29.48 23.83 -7.09
CA MET A 1 28.75 22.55 -7.22
C MET A 1 27.29 22.88 -6.98
N ASN A 2 26.44 22.78 -8.02
CA ASN A 2 25.02 23.08 -7.91
C ASN A 2 24.35 21.98 -7.07
N GLU A 3 24.15 22.23 -5.79
CA GLU A 3 23.16 21.52 -4.99
C GLU A 3 21.78 21.98 -5.51
N LEU A 4 21.23 21.26 -6.49
CA LEU A 4 19.85 21.46 -6.90
C LEU A 4 18.97 20.97 -5.75
N HIS A 5 18.65 21.86 -4.82
CA HIS A 5 17.64 21.60 -3.79
C HIS A 5 16.30 21.40 -4.51
N TYR A 6 15.94 20.15 -4.78
CA TYR A 6 14.59 19.76 -5.18
C TYR A 6 13.65 19.99 -3.99
N GLN A 7 13.32 21.26 -3.73
CA GLN A 7 12.25 21.61 -2.80
C GLN A 7 10.94 21.17 -3.45
N LEU A 8 10.39 20.05 -2.99
CA LEU A 8 9.00 19.70 -3.28
C LEU A 8 8.13 20.84 -2.74
N THR A 9 7.64 21.68 -3.64
CA THR A 9 6.70 22.72 -3.27
C THR A 9 5.34 22.08 -2.97
N THR A 10 4.51 22.73 -2.16
CA THR A 10 3.14 22.26 -1.89
C THR A 10 2.33 22.06 -3.18
N ILE A 11 2.67 22.83 -4.22
CA ILE A 11 2.11 22.72 -5.57
C ILE A 11 2.47 21.36 -6.19
N ASP A 12 3.74 20.93 -6.12
CA ASP A 12 4.19 19.64 -6.65
C ASP A 12 3.45 18.46 -5.99
N GLY A 13 3.26 18.52 -4.66
CA GLY A 13 2.48 17.52 -3.93
C GLY A 13 1.01 17.47 -4.37
N ALA A 14 0.40 18.62 -4.65
CA ALA A 14 -0.97 18.69 -5.16
C ALA A 14 -1.08 18.12 -6.59
N PHE A 15 -0.08 18.37 -7.45
CA PHE A 15 -0.02 17.77 -8.79
C PHE A 15 0.11 16.24 -8.71
N VAL A 16 1.01 15.72 -7.87
CA VAL A 16 1.17 14.26 -7.68
C VAL A 16 -0.13 13.63 -7.15
N LEU A 17 -0.78 14.27 -6.16
CA LEU A 17 -2.06 13.80 -5.64
C LEU A 17 -3.14 13.75 -6.73
N ALA A 18 -3.31 14.84 -7.49
CA ALA A 18 -4.31 14.91 -8.55
C ALA A 18 -4.07 13.85 -9.64
N LEU A 19 -2.83 13.70 -10.10
CA LEU A 19 -2.48 12.71 -11.12
C LEU A 19 -2.62 11.27 -10.59
N SER A 20 -2.24 11.00 -9.34
CA SER A 20 -2.39 9.69 -8.72
C SER A 20 -3.87 9.29 -8.56
N LEU A 21 -4.75 10.23 -8.24
CA LEU A 21 -6.19 9.97 -8.16
C LEU A 21 -6.80 9.64 -9.53
N LEU A 22 -6.47 10.43 -10.55
CA LEU A 22 -6.90 10.18 -11.93
C LEU A 22 -6.41 8.81 -12.43
N LEU A 23 -5.14 8.50 -12.18
CA LEU A 23 -4.56 7.20 -12.54
C LEU A 23 -5.26 6.05 -11.81
N GLY A 24 -5.44 6.15 -10.49
CA GLY A 24 -6.09 5.10 -9.70
C GLY A 24 -7.52 4.82 -10.17
N PHE A 25 -8.26 5.87 -10.51
CA PHE A 25 -9.61 5.75 -11.05
C PHE A 25 -9.65 5.02 -12.39
N GLU A 26 -8.78 5.39 -13.33
CA GLU A 26 -8.73 4.77 -14.65
C GLU A 26 -8.29 3.30 -14.57
N VAL A 27 -7.32 2.98 -13.69
CA VAL A 27 -6.86 1.60 -13.47
C VAL A 27 -7.98 0.72 -12.91
N ILE A 28 -8.73 1.20 -11.90
CA ILE A 28 -9.79 0.40 -11.26
C ILE A 28 -10.98 0.16 -12.21
N ARG A 29 -11.34 1.16 -13.04
CA ARG A 29 -12.44 1.03 -14.03
C ARG A 29 -12.18 -0.04 -15.08
N ASN A 30 -10.92 -0.25 -15.47
CA ASN A 30 -10.53 -1.18 -16.52
C ASN A 30 -10.24 -2.61 -16.01
N VAL A 31 -10.56 -2.92 -14.75
CA VAL A 31 -10.41 -4.28 -14.19
C VAL A 31 -11.62 -5.15 -14.52
N PRO A 32 -11.42 -6.40 -14.98
CA PRO A 32 -12.52 -7.33 -15.23
C PRO A 32 -13.23 -7.73 -13.93
N ALA A 33 -14.53 -7.98 -14.00
CA ALA A 33 -15.38 -8.19 -12.82
C ALA A 33 -14.93 -9.31 -11.88
N VAL A 34 -14.31 -10.36 -12.44
CA VAL A 34 -13.77 -11.49 -11.69
C VAL A 34 -12.67 -11.10 -10.70
N LEU A 35 -11.98 -9.97 -10.95
CA LEU A 35 -10.87 -9.50 -10.12
C LEU A 35 -11.29 -8.48 -9.05
N HIS A 36 -12.57 -8.08 -8.95
CA HIS A 36 -12.97 -7.09 -7.92
C HIS A 36 -12.70 -7.56 -6.49
N THR A 37 -12.97 -8.84 -6.16
CA THR A 37 -12.73 -9.37 -4.82
C THR A 37 -11.23 -9.52 -4.49
N PRO A 38 -10.38 -10.09 -5.37
CA PRO A 38 -8.93 -10.03 -5.20
C PRO A 38 -8.38 -8.61 -5.13
N LEU A 39 -8.91 -7.68 -5.94
CA LEU A 39 -8.49 -6.28 -5.97
C LEU A 39 -8.85 -5.56 -4.66
N MET A 40 -10.03 -5.86 -4.09
CA MET A 40 -10.43 -5.36 -2.78
C MET A 40 -9.51 -5.87 -1.67
N SER A 41 -9.10 -7.15 -1.71
CA SER A 41 -8.11 -7.70 -0.78
C SER A 41 -6.72 -7.06 -0.98
N GLY A 42 -6.33 -6.83 -2.23
CA GLY A 42 -5.05 -6.20 -2.58
C GLY A 42 -4.97 -4.74 -2.13
N SER A 43 -6.03 -3.96 -2.32
CA SER A 43 -6.08 -2.57 -1.84
C SER A 43 -6.03 -2.47 -0.32
N ASN A 44 -6.62 -3.45 0.39
CA ASN A 44 -6.44 -3.57 1.84
C ASN A 44 -4.97 -3.81 2.20
N ALA A 45 -4.23 -4.69 1.50
CA ALA A 45 -2.80 -4.89 1.74
C ALA A 45 -1.97 -3.62 1.52
N ILE A 46 -2.31 -2.83 0.49
CA ILE A 46 -1.63 -1.56 0.16
C ILE A 46 -1.87 -0.51 1.26
N SER A 47 -3.02 -0.53 1.92
CA SER A 47 -3.31 0.38 3.05
C SER A 47 -2.32 0.23 4.22
N GLY A 48 -1.62 -0.91 4.30
CA GLY A 48 -0.52 -1.16 5.24
C GLY A 48 0.67 -0.20 5.09
N ILE A 49 0.68 0.69 4.09
CA ILE A 49 1.68 1.77 3.93
C ILE A 49 1.86 2.64 5.18
N ILE A 50 0.87 2.68 6.07
CA ILE A 50 0.96 3.33 7.40
C ILE A 50 2.21 2.89 8.19
N LEU A 51 2.74 1.68 7.91
CA LEU A 51 4.00 1.19 8.45
C LEU A 51 5.15 2.19 8.25
N PHE A 52 5.27 2.80 7.07
CA PHE A 52 6.32 3.79 6.80
C PHE A 52 6.17 5.02 7.69
N GLY A 53 4.94 5.49 7.92
CA GLY A 53 4.67 6.59 8.84
C GLY A 53 5.09 6.27 10.28
N GLY A 54 4.84 5.04 10.73
CA GLY A 54 5.30 4.54 12.03
C GLY A 54 6.83 4.52 12.13
N ILE A 55 7.52 4.01 11.09
CA ILE A 55 8.99 3.98 11.04
C ILE A 55 9.56 5.41 11.06
N THR A 56 9.07 6.30 10.21
CA THR A 56 9.59 7.68 10.14
C THR A 56 9.38 8.42 11.45
N GLN A 57 8.22 8.23 12.09
CA GLN A 57 7.93 8.84 13.38
C GLN A 57 8.78 8.25 14.51
N LEU A 58 9.03 6.93 14.50
CA LEU A 58 9.91 6.30 15.48
C LEU A 58 11.34 6.84 15.37
N LEU A 59 11.84 7.00 14.14
CA LEU A 59 13.17 7.55 13.88
C LEU A 59 13.29 9.03 14.27
N ALA A 60 12.19 9.77 14.24
CA ALA A 60 12.12 11.17 14.66
C ALA A 60 11.92 11.37 16.17
N ALA A 61 11.62 10.30 16.93
CA ALA A 61 11.29 10.41 18.34
C ALA A 61 12.49 10.88 19.19
N GLY A 62 12.23 11.89 20.03
CA GLY A 62 13.25 12.47 20.91
C GLY A 62 13.39 11.73 22.25
N PRO A 63 14.46 12.00 23.02
CA PRO A 63 14.61 11.50 24.37
C PRO A 63 13.43 11.92 25.27
N GLY A 64 12.83 10.98 25.99
CA GLY A 64 11.70 11.24 26.89
C GLY A 64 10.32 11.17 26.22
N GLU A 65 10.25 10.98 24.89
CA GLU A 65 8.99 10.85 24.14
C GLU A 65 8.47 9.40 24.15
N THR A 66 8.34 8.80 25.33
CA THR A 66 7.92 7.39 25.49
C THR A 66 6.58 7.11 24.80
N LEU A 67 5.65 8.06 24.82
CA LEU A 67 4.35 7.90 24.15
C LEU A 67 4.50 7.80 22.62
N VAL A 68 5.36 8.62 22.01
CA VAL A 68 5.64 8.58 20.56
C VAL A 68 6.26 7.23 20.20
N VAL A 69 7.25 6.79 20.97
CA VAL A 69 7.91 5.48 20.76
C VAL A 69 6.90 4.33 20.81
N VAL A 70 6.00 4.33 21.80
CA VAL A 70 4.98 3.28 21.94
C VAL A 70 3.98 3.29 20.78
N LEU A 71 3.45 4.46 20.43
CA LEU A 71 2.46 4.59 19.35
C LEU A 71 3.07 4.28 17.98
N SER A 72 4.29 4.73 17.72
CA SER A 72 5.02 4.40 16.49
C SER A 72 5.31 2.90 16.40
N SER A 73 5.73 2.26 17.49
CA SER A 73 5.95 0.81 17.53
C SER A 73 4.66 0.03 17.25
N LEU A 74 3.53 0.46 17.82
CA LEU A 74 2.23 -0.15 17.55
C LEU A 74 1.81 0.07 16.09
N THR A 75 2.05 1.25 15.54
CA THR A 75 1.75 1.59 14.14
C THR A 75 2.52 0.69 13.17
N ILE A 76 3.80 0.46 13.44
CA ILE A 76 4.66 -0.45 12.66
C ILE A 76 4.10 -1.87 12.73
N LEU A 77 3.76 -2.36 13.93
CA LEU A 77 3.19 -3.70 14.11
C LEU A 77 1.88 -3.87 13.33
N LEU A 78 0.95 -2.94 13.49
CA LEU A 78 -0.36 -3.00 12.83
C LEU A 78 -0.23 -2.88 11.31
N GLY A 79 0.62 -1.97 10.82
CA GLY A 79 0.92 -1.84 9.40
C GLY A 79 1.55 -3.11 8.81
N ALA A 80 2.49 -3.73 9.53
CA ALA A 80 3.14 -4.97 9.11
C ALA A 80 2.14 -6.12 9.00
N VAL A 81 1.28 -6.29 10.02
CA VAL A 81 0.23 -7.33 10.02
C VAL A 81 -0.76 -7.12 8.89
N ASN A 82 -1.21 -5.87 8.66
CA ASN A 82 -2.13 -5.55 7.59
C ASN A 82 -1.52 -5.84 6.20
N MET A 83 -0.27 -5.42 5.98
CA MET A 83 0.45 -5.66 4.74
C MET A 83 0.68 -7.16 4.49
N ALA A 84 1.24 -7.88 5.47
CA ALA A 84 1.56 -9.30 5.33
C ALA A 84 0.28 -10.16 5.18
N GLY A 85 -0.72 -9.93 6.02
CA GLY A 85 -2.00 -10.65 5.98
C GLY A 85 -2.76 -10.36 4.68
N GLY A 86 -2.82 -9.09 4.26
CA GLY A 86 -3.47 -8.68 3.03
C GLY A 86 -2.83 -9.31 1.79
N PHE A 87 -1.50 -9.34 1.69
CA PHE A 87 -0.82 -9.99 0.58
C PHE A 87 -0.98 -11.51 0.59
N PHE A 88 -0.94 -12.15 1.77
CA PHE A 88 -1.17 -13.59 1.89
C PHE A 88 -2.56 -13.99 1.35
N VAL A 89 -3.62 -13.29 1.77
CA VAL A 89 -4.98 -13.56 1.32
C VAL A 89 -5.12 -13.31 -0.18
N THR A 90 -4.59 -12.19 -0.66
CA THR A 90 -4.63 -11.83 -2.09
C THR A 90 -3.93 -12.88 -2.95
N HIS A 91 -2.79 -13.41 -2.50
CA HIS A 91 -2.07 -14.48 -3.20
C HIS A 91 -2.93 -15.73 -3.37
N ARG A 92 -3.58 -16.20 -2.29
CA ARG A 92 -4.47 -17.37 -2.36
C ARG A 92 -5.67 -17.14 -3.29
N MET A 93 -6.23 -15.93 -3.30
CA MET A 93 -7.31 -15.57 -4.21
C MET A 93 -6.84 -15.62 -5.67
N LEU A 94 -5.63 -15.13 -5.97
CA LEU A 94 -5.07 -15.15 -7.33
C LEU A 94 -4.70 -16.57 -7.80
N ASP A 95 -4.28 -17.44 -6.89
CA ASP A 95 -3.96 -18.84 -7.21
C ASP A 95 -5.18 -19.62 -7.70
N MET A 96 -6.39 -19.28 -7.20
CA MET A 96 -7.65 -19.89 -7.65
C MET A 96 -7.95 -19.62 -9.14
N PHE A 97 -7.51 -18.48 -9.67
CA PHE A 97 -7.61 -18.18 -11.10
C PHE A 97 -6.65 -19.01 -11.94
N ARG A 98 -5.42 -19.17 -11.46
CA ARG A 98 -4.39 -19.98 -12.14
C ARG A 98 -4.79 -21.46 -12.19
N ALA A 99 -5.32 -21.98 -11.09
CA ALA A 99 -5.84 -23.34 -11.01
C ALA A 99 -7.04 -23.56 -11.96
N THR A 100 -7.94 -22.58 -12.06
CA THR A 100 -9.09 -22.64 -12.99
C THR A 100 -8.64 -22.66 -14.45
N SER A 101 -7.65 -21.83 -14.81
CA SER A 101 -7.10 -21.82 -16.18
C SER A 101 -6.50 -23.16 -16.59
N LYS A 102 -5.83 -23.86 -15.66
CA LYS A 102 -5.16 -25.14 -15.94
C LYS A 102 -6.16 -26.28 -16.19
N ARG A 103 -7.32 -26.25 -15.53
CA ARG A 103 -8.39 -27.23 -15.71
C ARG A 103 -9.13 -27.10 -17.05
N ASN A 104 -9.23 -25.88 -17.59
CA ASN A 104 -9.92 -25.66 -18.88
C ASN A 104 -9.08 -26.08 -20.11
N THR A 105 -7.79 -26.37 -19.94
CA THR A 105 -6.91 -26.82 -21.03
C THR A 105 -6.75 -28.33 -21.12
N GLU A 106 -7.30 -29.09 -20.17
CA GLU A 106 -7.24 -30.57 -20.11
C GLU A 106 -8.54 -31.24 -20.59
N HIS A 107 -9.50 -30.47 -21.13
CA HIS A 107 -10.73 -30.91 -21.79
C HIS A 107 -10.78 -30.37 -23.22
#